data_AF-I1RJ84-F1
#
_entry.id   AF-I1RJ84-F1
#
_cell.length_a   1.000
_cell.length_b   1.000
_cell.length_c   1.000
_cell.angle_alpha   90.00
_cell.angle_beta   90.00
_cell.angle_gamma   90.00
#
_symmetry.space_group_name_H-M   'P 1'
#
loop_
_entity.id
_entity.type
_entity.pdbx_description
1 polymer ?
#
loop_
_entity_poly.entity_id
_entity_poly.type
_entity_poly.pdbx_seq_one_letter_code
_entity_poly.pdbx_strand_id
1 'polypeptide(L)'
;MSAPSTPGSSQRPYKVRQACDPCHRRKIRCNGSNPCVNCQNSGLGLESPIPIPDTGDFYPSPQITESVVKWCLDAYFKHKYPLTPILDRRKLEESPASAENYSLISACCAIIALSPEILPPSPTQDDITLPSADFLISETLRSRRHCKAVEHPSLIHVHTSFFLYAAFFSMDKDNQAWYYLQEAITMLQTLRLHEEITYDDFLDPIVSIYARRTFWVLFITERAYGLQRNRPIRLQETLELPAIDPLSQDADILLGFHDLISLFRPFDSDFITNWNQMTPSTPTDSVRLSHLQGLLKYSLPNLSNHSQVQQADLLISRQWLKTVVWKLCASKQILSTASSDNAMSLHYPASIARDIVLISQLVPTQAFEANGIGILEKVFDVGCSLADLMLLVPPDFQASAMDVGAIDTLVEMIGFKVGQSALTYTRKSYAMNDQQ
;
A
#
# COMPACT_ATOMS: atom_id res chain seq x y z
N MET A 1 12.88 27.11 75.65
CA MET A 1 12.74 26.03 74.65
C MET A 1 12.64 26.69 73.29
N SER A 2 13.75 26.70 72.54
CA SER A 2 13.84 27.31 71.21
C SER A 2 13.85 26.18 70.18
N ALA A 3 12.93 26.22 69.22
CA ALA A 3 12.82 25.23 68.16
C ALA A 3 13.85 25.50 67.04
N PRO A 4 14.40 24.45 66.39
CA PRO A 4 15.50 24.59 65.44
C PRO A 4 15.03 24.85 64.00
N SER A 5 15.84 25.64 63.30
CA SER A 5 15.76 25.98 61.88
C SER A 5 16.17 24.79 60.98
N THR A 6 15.31 24.44 60.02
CA THR A 6 15.58 23.45 58.96
C THR A 6 16.41 24.05 57.81
N PRO A 7 17.41 23.36 57.25
CA PRO A 7 18.23 23.86 56.16
C PRO A 7 17.57 23.64 54.79
N GLY A 8 17.66 24.66 53.92
CA GLY A 8 17.18 24.62 52.54
C GLY A 8 17.97 23.65 51.67
N SER A 9 17.25 22.82 50.91
CA SER A 9 17.82 21.89 49.94
C SER A 9 18.24 22.64 48.66
N SER A 10 19.52 22.90 48.51
CA SER A 10 20.11 23.37 47.25
C SER A 10 20.09 22.23 46.22
N GLN A 11 19.04 22.17 45.39
CA GLN A 11 18.97 21.25 44.25
C GLN A 11 20.02 21.64 43.20
N ARG A 12 20.92 20.72 42.87
CA ARG A 12 21.89 20.88 41.78
C ARG A 12 21.13 20.96 40.44
N PRO A 13 21.49 21.88 39.54
CA PRO A 13 20.80 22.02 38.26
C PRO A 13 21.00 20.76 37.40
N TYR A 14 19.89 20.15 36.98
CA TYR A 14 19.86 19.03 36.05
C TYR A 14 20.52 19.46 34.73
N LYS A 15 21.63 18.82 34.35
CA LYS A 15 22.31 19.07 33.07
C LYS A 15 21.52 18.42 31.95
N VAL A 16 20.85 19.24 31.15
CA VAL A 16 20.19 18.83 29.91
C VAL A 16 21.25 18.32 28.93
N ARG A 17 21.17 17.03 28.54
CA ARG A 17 22.14 16.39 27.62
C ARG A 17 22.04 16.90 26.19
N GLN A 18 20.85 17.34 25.76
CA GLN A 18 20.60 17.86 24.41
C GLN A 18 19.47 18.89 24.43
N ALA A 19 19.66 20.04 23.78
CA ALA A 19 18.62 21.05 23.62
C ALA A 19 17.60 20.62 22.54
N CYS A 20 16.33 20.99 22.70
CA CYS A 20 15.32 20.80 21.63
C CYS A 20 15.66 21.62 20.37
N ASP A 21 15.16 21.20 19.22
CA ASP A 21 15.48 21.81 17.91
C ASP A 21 15.26 23.33 17.85
N PRO A 22 14.15 23.90 18.38
CA PRO A 22 13.96 25.35 18.37
C PRO A 22 15.02 26.11 19.19
N CYS A 23 15.37 25.58 20.38
CA CYS A 23 16.40 26.19 21.22
C CYS A 23 17.80 26.02 20.62
N HIS A 24 18.06 24.87 19.99
CA HIS A 24 19.33 24.61 19.31
C HIS A 24 19.52 25.57 18.13
N ARG A 25 18.51 25.74 17.26
CA ARG A 25 18.57 26.70 16.13
C ARG A 25 18.73 28.15 16.60
N ARG A 26 18.06 28.54 17.68
CA ARG A 26 18.12 29.91 18.24
C ARG A 26 19.34 30.15 19.14
N LYS A 27 20.16 29.12 19.39
CA LYS A 27 21.34 29.16 20.27
C LYS A 27 21.02 29.69 21.69
N ILE A 28 19.83 29.37 22.20
CA ILE A 28 19.37 29.75 23.55
C ILE A 28 19.35 28.53 24.48
N ARG A 29 19.44 28.76 25.79
CA ARG A 29 19.42 27.68 26.78
C ARG A 29 18.07 26.94 26.75
N CYS A 30 18.13 25.61 26.72
CA CYS A 30 16.97 24.74 26.87
C CYS A 30 16.96 24.17 28.29
N ASN A 31 15.79 24.16 28.93
CA ASN A 31 15.60 23.56 30.26
C ASN A 31 15.22 22.06 30.18
N GLY A 32 15.06 21.50 28.98
CA GLY A 32 14.78 20.08 28.76
C GLY A 32 13.33 19.66 29.05
N SER A 33 12.42 20.56 29.44
CA SER A 33 10.99 20.27 29.51
C SER A 33 10.35 20.24 28.12
N ASN A 34 9.19 19.58 27.98
CA ASN A 34 8.43 19.56 26.74
C ASN A 34 6.99 20.08 26.96
N PRO A 35 6.62 21.28 26.45
CA PRO A 35 7.49 22.24 25.77
C PRO A 35 8.53 22.85 26.72
N CYS A 36 9.64 23.30 26.16
CA CYS A 36 10.69 23.97 26.91
C CYS A 36 10.26 25.41 27.29
N VAL A 37 10.70 25.96 28.41
CA VAL A 37 10.25 27.31 28.87
C VAL A 37 10.49 28.39 27.83
N ASN A 38 11.65 28.35 27.15
CA ASN A 38 11.95 29.30 26.07
C ASN A 38 11.10 29.09 24.81
N CYS A 39 10.69 27.85 24.54
CA CYS A 39 9.82 27.49 23.42
C CYS A 39 8.41 28.01 23.70
N GLN A 40 7.93 27.83 24.94
CA GLN A 40 6.63 28.28 25.43
C GLN A 40 6.52 29.81 25.42
N ASN A 41 7.54 30.51 25.91
CA ASN A 41 7.59 31.98 25.92
C ASN A 41 7.68 32.61 24.52
N SER A 42 8.12 31.85 23.52
CA SER A 42 8.31 32.36 22.16
C SER A 42 7.16 32.05 21.22
N GLY A 43 6.07 31.44 21.71
CA GLY A 43 4.98 30.95 20.86
C GLY A 43 5.42 29.88 19.86
N LEU A 44 6.60 29.26 20.09
CA LEU A 44 7.18 28.18 19.28
C LEU A 44 7.04 26.83 19.97
N GLY A 45 6.19 26.72 20.99
CA GLY A 45 5.56 25.45 21.26
C GLY A 45 4.92 25.04 19.93
N LEU A 46 5.16 23.79 19.51
CA LEU A 46 4.29 23.12 18.54
C LEU A 46 2.89 23.69 18.73
N GLU A 47 2.25 24.19 17.67
CA GLU A 47 0.83 24.47 17.71
C GLU A 47 0.19 23.21 18.26
N SER A 48 -0.07 23.23 19.57
CA SER A 48 -0.82 22.19 20.20
C SER A 48 -2.17 22.33 19.52
N PRO A 49 -2.77 21.25 19.02
CA PRO A 49 -4.20 21.27 18.84
C PRO A 49 -4.75 21.81 20.16
N ILE A 50 -5.73 22.73 20.06
CA ILE A 50 -6.60 23.22 21.13
C ILE A 50 -6.52 22.26 22.33
N PRO A 51 -6.15 22.71 23.55
CA PRO A 51 -5.97 21.80 24.67
C PRO A 51 -7.25 20.99 24.85
N ILE A 52 -7.21 19.74 24.38
CA ILE A 52 -8.26 18.77 24.65
C ILE A 52 -8.12 18.53 26.15
N PRO A 53 -9.18 18.71 26.94
CA PRO A 53 -9.14 18.37 28.35
C PRO A 53 -8.64 16.93 28.48
N ASP A 54 -7.65 16.70 29.35
CA ASP A 54 -7.14 15.38 29.72
C ASP A 54 -8.16 14.63 30.61
N THR A 55 -9.43 14.69 30.21
CA THR A 55 -10.45 13.71 30.56
C THR A 55 -10.15 12.53 29.66
N GLY A 56 -9.86 11.34 30.18
CA GLY A 56 -9.46 10.16 29.37
C GLY A 56 -10.47 9.68 28.29
N ASP A 57 -11.48 10.47 27.99
CA ASP A 57 -12.54 10.25 27.03
C ASP A 57 -12.12 10.67 25.60
N PHE A 58 -12.54 9.87 24.63
CA PHE A 58 -12.28 10.12 23.21
C PHE A 58 -13.33 11.07 22.61
N TYR A 59 -12.88 12.06 21.84
CA TYR A 59 -13.73 12.96 21.06
C TYR A 59 -13.27 13.05 19.60
N PRO A 60 -14.17 12.92 18.60
CA PRO A 60 -13.87 13.18 17.19
C PRO A 60 -13.42 14.61 16.92
N SER A 61 -12.59 14.80 15.88
CA SER A 61 -12.18 16.14 15.44
C SER A 61 -13.31 16.83 14.68
N PRO A 62 -13.57 18.14 14.92
CA PRO A 62 -14.61 18.88 14.22
C PRO A 62 -14.32 19.05 12.71
N GLN A 63 -13.09 18.78 12.26
CA GLN A 63 -12.74 18.85 10.83
C GLN A 63 -13.15 17.59 10.04
N ILE A 64 -13.38 16.46 10.72
CA ILE A 64 -13.89 15.23 10.10
C ILE A 64 -15.40 15.19 10.33
N THR A 65 -16.12 15.97 9.55
CA THR A 65 -17.58 16.08 9.61
C THR A 65 -18.25 14.85 8.99
N GLU A 66 -19.53 14.63 9.32
CA GLU A 66 -20.32 13.54 8.70
C GLU A 66 -20.38 13.66 7.17
N SER A 67 -20.38 14.88 6.64
CA SER A 67 -20.37 15.12 5.20
C SER A 67 -19.05 14.74 4.55
N VAL A 68 -17.91 15.05 5.19
CA VAL A 68 -16.57 14.58 4.76
C VAL A 68 -16.52 13.05 4.79
N VAL A 69 -16.97 12.43 5.88
CA VAL A 69 -16.99 10.97 6.03
C VAL A 69 -17.81 10.34 4.90
N LYS A 70 -19.03 10.82 4.68
CA LYS A 70 -19.92 10.30 3.63
C LYS A 70 -19.28 10.44 2.24
N TRP A 71 -18.71 11.60 1.94
CA TRP A 71 -18.06 11.86 0.65
C TRP A 71 -16.87 10.92 0.41
N CYS A 72 -16.05 10.67 1.44
CA CYS A 72 -14.95 9.71 1.34
C CYS A 72 -15.42 8.26 1.23
N LEU A 73 -16.42 7.84 2.01
CA LEU A 73 -16.97 6.49 1.92
C LEU A 73 -17.61 6.22 0.55
N ASP A 74 -18.32 7.19 -0.02
CA ASP A 74 -18.85 7.10 -1.39
C ASP A 74 -17.74 6.91 -2.42
N ALA A 75 -16.66 7.68 -2.31
CA ALA A 75 -15.49 7.52 -3.18
C ALA A 75 -14.84 6.13 -3.01
N TYR A 76 -14.66 5.68 -1.77
CA TYR A 76 -14.07 4.38 -1.46
C TYR A 76 -14.90 3.23 -2.04
N PHE A 77 -16.18 3.16 -1.72
CA PHE A 77 -17.05 2.06 -2.15
C PHE A 77 -17.23 2.01 -3.67
N LYS A 78 -17.15 3.17 -4.34
CA LYS A 78 -17.24 3.23 -5.79
C LYS A 78 -15.94 2.84 -6.50
N HIS A 79 -14.80 3.30 -5.99
CA HIS A 79 -13.55 3.25 -6.75
C HIS A 79 -12.46 2.34 -6.16
N LYS A 80 -12.41 2.16 -4.83
CA LYS A 80 -11.37 1.37 -4.15
C LYS A 80 -11.88 0.00 -3.69
N TYR A 81 -13.15 -0.11 -3.32
CA TYR A 81 -13.74 -1.36 -2.85
C TYR A 81 -13.65 -2.53 -3.84
N PRO A 82 -13.79 -2.33 -5.18
CA PRO A 82 -13.54 -3.42 -6.14
C PRO A 82 -12.13 -4.02 -6.11
N LEU A 83 -11.15 -3.28 -5.58
CA LEU A 83 -9.76 -3.71 -5.40
C LEU A 83 -9.49 -4.27 -4.00
N THR A 84 -10.15 -3.70 -2.98
CA THR A 84 -9.97 -4.09 -1.57
C THR A 84 -11.33 -4.31 -0.89
N PRO A 85 -12.04 -5.42 -1.15
CA PRO A 85 -13.42 -5.62 -0.70
C PRO A 85 -13.54 -6.05 0.77
N ILE A 86 -12.91 -5.31 1.68
CA ILE A 86 -12.71 -5.71 3.10
C ILE A 86 -13.63 -4.99 4.10
N LEU A 87 -14.43 -4.02 3.66
CA LEU A 87 -15.29 -3.20 4.52
C LEU A 87 -16.77 -3.43 4.26
N ASP A 88 -17.56 -3.53 5.34
CA ASP A 88 -19.02 -3.49 5.24
C ASP A 88 -19.51 -2.04 5.33
N ARG A 89 -20.18 -1.57 4.28
CA ARG A 89 -20.73 -0.21 4.23
C ARG A 89 -21.74 0.05 5.35
N ARG A 90 -22.64 -0.90 5.60
CA ARG A 90 -23.73 -0.72 6.58
C ARG A 90 -23.18 -0.57 7.99
N LYS A 91 -22.22 -1.42 8.37
CA LYS A 91 -21.58 -1.35 9.70
C LYS A 91 -20.82 -0.04 9.94
N LEU A 92 -20.21 0.53 8.90
CA LEU A 92 -19.52 1.82 9.00
C LEU A 92 -20.50 2.99 9.18
N GLU A 93 -21.65 2.94 8.50
CA GLU A 93 -22.68 3.98 8.60
C GLU A 93 -23.47 3.90 9.93
N GLU A 94 -23.64 2.70 10.50
CA GLU A 94 -24.43 2.48 11.73
C GLU A 94 -23.66 2.80 13.04
N SER A 95 -22.33 2.85 13.03
CA SER A 95 -21.52 2.88 14.27
C SER A 95 -20.33 3.86 14.29
N PRO A 96 -20.48 5.15 13.91
CA PRO A 96 -19.32 6.07 13.83
C PRO A 96 -18.75 6.50 15.20
N ALA A 97 -19.43 6.24 16.32
CA ALA A 97 -19.16 6.91 17.59
C ALA A 97 -17.96 6.39 18.40
N SER A 98 -17.44 5.17 18.13
CA SER A 98 -16.32 4.62 18.89
C SER A 98 -14.97 5.13 18.37
N ALA A 99 -13.96 5.20 19.25
CA ALA A 99 -12.59 5.55 18.85
C ALA A 99 -12.04 4.60 17.76
N GLU A 100 -12.41 3.31 17.83
CA GLU A 100 -12.03 2.29 16.84
C GLU A 100 -12.63 2.59 15.46
N ASN A 101 -13.95 2.78 15.37
CA ASN A 101 -14.60 3.06 14.09
C ASN A 101 -14.16 4.42 13.52
N TYR A 102 -14.00 5.42 14.37
CA TYR A 102 -13.45 6.70 13.95
C TYR A 102 -12.01 6.58 13.42
N SER A 103 -11.17 5.74 14.04
CA SER A 103 -9.82 5.48 13.55
C SER A 103 -9.82 4.84 12.16
N LEU A 104 -10.69 3.86 11.92
CA LEU A 104 -10.84 3.23 10.62
C LEU A 104 -11.35 4.22 9.56
N ILE A 105 -12.40 4.98 9.89
CA ILE A 105 -13.00 5.96 8.98
C ILE A 105 -11.99 7.04 8.61
N SER A 106 -11.28 7.62 9.58
CA SER A 106 -10.24 8.62 9.32
C SER A 106 -9.09 8.07 8.45
N ALA A 107 -8.70 6.81 8.66
CA ALA A 107 -7.66 6.16 7.85
C ALA A 107 -8.12 5.94 6.40
N CYS A 108 -9.38 5.54 6.22
CA CYS A 108 -10.02 5.43 4.90
C CYS A 108 -10.09 6.80 4.21
N CYS A 109 -10.51 7.84 4.93
CA CYS A 109 -10.52 9.22 4.42
C CYS A 109 -9.13 9.67 3.98
N ALA A 110 -8.06 9.31 4.71
CA ALA A 110 -6.69 9.64 4.33
C ALA A 110 -6.30 9.06 2.97
N ILE A 111 -6.71 7.82 2.67
CA ILE A 111 -6.49 7.22 1.33
C ILE A 111 -7.22 7.98 0.24
N ILE A 112 -8.45 8.39 0.50
CA ILE A 112 -9.23 9.16 -0.46
C ILE A 112 -8.61 10.53 -0.68
N ALA A 113 -8.12 11.20 0.38
CA ALA A 113 -7.38 12.46 0.27
C ALA A 113 -6.06 12.31 -0.52
N LEU A 114 -5.46 11.12 -0.53
CA LEU A 114 -4.28 10.79 -1.35
C LEU A 114 -4.64 10.36 -2.78
N SER A 115 -5.92 10.23 -3.12
CA SER A 115 -6.41 9.87 -4.46
C SER A 115 -7.43 10.91 -4.97
N PRO A 116 -7.04 12.19 -5.13
CA PRO A 116 -7.97 13.26 -5.50
C PRO A 116 -8.67 13.03 -6.85
N GLU A 117 -8.07 12.23 -7.74
CA GLU A 117 -8.62 11.94 -9.07
C GLU A 117 -9.92 11.13 -9.05
N ILE A 118 -10.17 10.37 -7.96
CA ILE A 118 -11.38 9.58 -7.78
C ILE A 118 -12.42 10.24 -6.88
N LEU A 119 -12.16 11.47 -6.41
CA LEU A 119 -13.14 12.19 -5.62
C LEU A 119 -14.36 12.54 -6.48
N PRO A 120 -15.59 12.28 -5.99
CA PRO A 120 -16.78 12.79 -6.61
C PRO A 120 -16.72 14.33 -6.71
N PRO A 121 -17.39 14.96 -7.70
CA PRO A 121 -17.56 16.41 -7.69
C PRO A 121 -18.10 16.87 -6.34
N SER A 122 -17.53 17.95 -5.79
CA SER A 122 -18.01 18.51 -4.52
C SER A 122 -19.52 18.77 -4.64
N PRO A 123 -20.34 18.33 -3.68
CA PRO A 123 -21.77 18.62 -3.72
C PRO A 123 -21.95 20.14 -3.70
N THR A 124 -22.57 20.69 -4.75
CA THR A 124 -22.66 22.13 -5.04
C THR A 124 -23.44 22.97 -4.01
N GLN A 125 -23.86 22.36 -2.89
CA GLN A 125 -24.63 23.01 -1.82
C GLN A 125 -23.85 23.12 -0.49
N ASP A 126 -22.81 22.31 -0.29
CA ASP A 126 -21.95 22.36 0.89
C ASP A 126 -20.50 22.57 0.41
N ASP A 127 -19.83 23.64 0.83
CA ASP A 127 -18.39 23.83 0.63
C ASP A 127 -17.61 22.77 1.46
N ILE A 128 -17.72 21.50 1.09
CA ILE A 128 -17.03 20.40 1.77
C ILE A 128 -15.54 20.53 1.48
N THR A 129 -14.79 20.91 2.51
CA THR A 129 -13.33 20.96 2.45
C THR A 129 -12.77 19.66 3.03
N LEU A 130 -12.19 18.81 2.17
CA LEU A 130 -11.51 17.59 2.62
C LEU A 130 -10.22 17.97 3.37
N PRO A 131 -10.01 17.53 4.62
CA PRO A 131 -8.75 17.75 5.31
C PRO A 131 -7.58 17.08 4.60
N SER A 132 -6.36 17.61 4.81
CA SER A 132 -5.15 17.01 4.22
C SER A 132 -4.92 15.58 4.68
N ALA A 133 -4.27 14.77 3.83
CA ALA A 133 -3.91 13.40 4.19
C ALA A 133 -3.04 13.32 5.46
N ASP A 134 -2.07 14.23 5.65
CA ASP A 134 -1.24 14.28 6.87
C ASP A 134 -2.07 14.53 8.13
N PHE A 135 -3.08 15.40 8.04
CA PHE A 135 -4.02 15.64 9.13
C PHE A 135 -4.84 14.38 9.44
N LEU A 136 -5.43 13.76 8.41
CA LEU A 136 -6.27 12.56 8.56
C LEU A 136 -5.46 11.40 9.16
N ILE A 137 -4.22 11.18 8.71
CA ILE A 137 -3.30 10.18 9.28
C ILE A 137 -2.99 10.49 10.75
N SER A 138 -2.66 11.75 11.06
CA SER A 138 -2.37 12.17 12.43
C SER A 138 -3.57 11.93 13.35
N GLU A 139 -4.77 12.18 12.83
CA GLU A 139 -6.02 12.02 13.53
C GLU A 139 -6.40 10.55 13.75
N THR A 140 -6.14 9.67 12.76
CA THR A 140 -6.19 8.21 12.92
C THR A 140 -5.25 7.75 14.04
N LEU A 141 -4.00 8.22 14.03
CA LEU A 141 -3.03 7.82 15.05
C LEU A 141 -3.38 8.35 16.44
N ARG A 142 -4.03 9.53 16.52
CA ARG A 142 -4.53 10.10 17.77
C ARG A 142 -5.66 9.26 18.36
N SER A 143 -6.69 8.95 17.57
CA SER A 143 -7.84 8.16 18.04
C SER A 143 -7.44 6.75 18.47
N ARG A 144 -6.50 6.12 17.76
CA ARG A 144 -5.93 4.81 18.13
C ARG A 144 -5.29 4.75 19.51
N ARG A 145 -4.84 5.88 20.08
CA ARG A 145 -4.29 5.90 21.46
C ARG A 145 -5.36 5.62 22.52
N HIS A 146 -6.63 5.80 22.17
CA HIS A 146 -7.77 5.43 23.02
C HIS A 146 -8.22 3.97 22.78
N CYS A 147 -7.65 3.28 21.79
CA CYS A 147 -7.95 1.90 21.48
C CYS A 147 -6.90 0.97 22.11
N LYS A 148 -7.34 -0.08 22.81
CA LYS A 148 -6.47 -1.09 23.42
C LYS A 148 -6.07 -2.17 22.41
N ALA A 149 -5.58 -1.76 21.24
CA ALA A 149 -5.39 -2.63 20.07
C ALA A 149 -4.36 -3.75 20.30
N VAL A 150 -3.40 -3.54 21.21
CA VAL A 150 -2.37 -4.53 21.55
C VAL A 150 -2.93 -5.59 22.49
N GLU A 151 -3.70 -5.21 23.51
CA GLU A 151 -4.31 -6.17 24.45
C GLU A 151 -5.55 -6.86 23.87
N HIS A 152 -6.33 -6.13 23.08
CA HIS A 152 -7.63 -6.54 22.55
C HIS A 152 -7.74 -6.16 21.07
N PRO A 153 -6.99 -6.84 20.17
CA PRO A 153 -7.11 -6.58 18.74
C PRO A 153 -8.53 -6.92 18.25
N SER A 154 -8.92 -6.29 17.14
CA SER A 154 -10.19 -6.54 16.48
C SER A 154 -9.98 -6.42 14.96
N LEU A 155 -10.94 -6.88 14.16
CA LEU A 155 -10.86 -6.75 12.70
C LEU A 155 -10.76 -5.27 12.26
N ILE A 156 -11.40 -4.36 13.00
CA ILE A 156 -11.32 -2.90 12.76
C ILE A 156 -9.88 -2.41 12.92
N HIS A 157 -9.14 -2.91 13.92
CA HIS A 157 -7.72 -2.58 14.09
C HIS A 157 -6.86 -3.07 12.92
N VAL A 158 -7.10 -4.29 12.44
CA VAL A 158 -6.43 -4.86 11.25
C VAL A 158 -6.67 -3.96 10.04
N HIS A 159 -7.93 -3.60 9.77
CA HIS A 159 -8.28 -2.70 8.67
C HIS A 159 -7.62 -1.33 8.82
N THR A 160 -7.65 -0.74 10.01
CA THR A 160 -7.05 0.57 10.26
C THR A 160 -5.55 0.55 9.97
N SER A 161 -4.83 -0.50 10.39
CA SER A 161 -3.41 -0.66 10.08
C SER A 161 -3.16 -0.90 8.59
N PHE A 162 -4.02 -1.65 7.91
CA PHE A 162 -3.95 -1.79 6.45
C PHE A 162 -4.12 -0.45 5.71
N PHE A 163 -5.08 0.40 6.13
CA PHE A 163 -5.25 1.72 5.55
C PHE A 163 -4.08 2.67 5.86
N LEU A 164 -3.49 2.59 7.06
CA LEU A 164 -2.26 3.32 7.36
C LEU A 164 -1.10 2.85 6.46
N TYR A 165 -0.94 1.55 6.24
CA TYR A 165 0.02 1.02 5.27
C TYR A 165 -0.18 1.66 3.89
N ALA A 166 -1.41 1.63 3.36
CA ALA A 166 -1.70 2.15 2.04
C ALA A 166 -1.43 3.67 1.94
N ALA A 167 -1.66 4.41 3.03
CA ALA A 167 -1.39 5.85 3.10
C ALA A 167 0.12 6.11 3.05
N PHE A 168 0.88 5.44 3.92
CA PHE A 168 2.33 5.60 3.93
C PHE A 168 3.01 5.09 2.66
N PHE A 169 2.48 4.04 2.04
CA PHE A 169 2.92 3.57 0.73
C PHE A 169 2.70 4.63 -0.35
N SER A 170 1.51 5.24 -0.38
CA SER A 170 1.17 6.33 -1.32
C SER A 170 2.04 7.58 -1.13
N MET A 171 2.59 7.77 0.06
CA MET A 171 3.48 8.88 0.40
C MET A 171 4.96 8.54 0.22
N ASP A 172 5.32 7.35 -0.28
CA ASP A 172 6.70 6.88 -0.42
C ASP A 172 7.46 6.81 0.92
N LYS A 173 6.74 6.47 2.00
CA LYS A 173 7.27 6.31 3.36
C LYS A 173 7.46 4.82 3.68
N ASP A 174 8.35 4.16 2.95
CA ASP A 174 8.51 2.69 2.92
C ASP A 174 8.63 2.02 4.30
N ASN A 175 9.46 2.54 5.20
CA ASN A 175 9.60 1.93 6.54
C ASN A 175 8.29 1.99 7.36
N GLN A 176 7.51 3.06 7.22
CA GLN A 176 6.21 3.18 7.88
C GLN A 176 5.17 2.28 7.22
N ALA A 177 5.14 2.25 5.88
CA ALA A 177 4.30 1.33 5.14
C ALA A 177 4.55 -0.11 5.60
N TRP A 178 5.80 -0.56 5.57
CA TRP A 178 6.19 -1.89 6.02
C TRP A 178 5.77 -2.18 7.47
N TYR A 179 6.00 -1.23 8.39
CA TYR A 179 5.57 -1.37 9.78
C TYR A 179 4.06 -1.64 9.90
N TYR A 180 3.23 -0.82 9.25
CA TYR A 180 1.77 -0.94 9.38
C TYR A 180 1.20 -2.17 8.66
N LEU A 181 1.83 -2.60 7.56
CA LEU A 181 1.48 -3.87 6.92
C LEU A 181 1.75 -5.04 7.85
N GLN A 182 2.93 -5.05 8.49
CA GLN A 182 3.30 -6.10 9.41
C GLN A 182 2.48 -6.05 10.70
N GLU A 183 2.09 -4.88 11.18
CA GLU A 183 1.16 -4.70 12.30
C GLU A 183 -0.22 -5.30 11.98
N ALA A 184 -0.78 -5.01 10.79
CA ALA A 184 -2.05 -5.58 10.35
C ALA A 184 -2.00 -7.11 10.30
N ILE A 185 -0.93 -7.68 9.73
CA ILE A 185 -0.72 -9.13 9.64
C ILE A 185 -0.56 -9.75 11.04
N THR A 186 0.19 -9.09 11.93
CA THR A 186 0.37 -9.58 13.30
C THR A 186 -0.96 -9.60 14.06
N MET A 187 -1.76 -8.53 13.99
CA MET A 187 -3.09 -8.50 14.61
C MET A 187 -4.02 -9.57 14.02
N LEU A 188 -3.99 -9.77 12.70
CA LEU A 188 -4.75 -10.82 12.03
C LEU A 188 -4.37 -12.22 12.54
N GLN A 189 -3.07 -12.47 12.73
CA GLN A 189 -2.57 -13.73 13.26
C GLN A 189 -2.91 -13.91 14.74
N THR A 190 -2.85 -12.85 15.55
CA THR A 190 -3.29 -12.86 16.97
C THR A 190 -4.77 -13.21 17.10
N LEU A 191 -5.59 -12.75 16.15
CA LEU A 191 -7.01 -13.11 16.05
C LEU A 191 -7.27 -14.49 15.44
N ARG A 192 -6.22 -15.22 15.04
CA ARG A 192 -6.29 -16.55 14.39
C ARG A 192 -7.11 -16.56 13.10
N LEU A 193 -7.29 -15.41 12.44
CA LEU A 193 -8.02 -15.31 11.15
C LEU A 193 -7.16 -15.78 9.95
N HIS A 194 -6.10 -16.52 10.21
CA HIS A 194 -5.31 -17.25 9.22
C HIS A 194 -5.54 -18.76 9.34
N GLU A 195 -6.41 -19.20 10.24
CA GLU A 195 -6.74 -20.59 10.49
C GLU A 195 -8.19 -20.84 10.09
N GLU A 196 -8.43 -21.86 9.25
CA GLU A 196 -9.76 -22.19 8.73
C GLU A 196 -10.75 -22.49 9.87
N ILE A 197 -10.30 -23.19 10.91
CA ILE A 197 -11.11 -23.57 12.08
C ILE A 197 -11.70 -22.37 12.83
N THR A 198 -11.05 -21.21 12.80
CA THR A 198 -11.55 -20.00 13.47
C THR A 198 -12.86 -19.52 12.86
N TYR A 199 -13.13 -19.86 11.58
CA TYR A 199 -14.33 -19.42 10.87
C TYR A 199 -15.59 -20.20 11.23
N ASP A 200 -15.45 -21.42 11.79
CA ASP A 200 -16.57 -22.24 12.26
C ASP A 200 -17.24 -21.64 13.51
N ASP A 201 -16.47 -20.91 14.33
CA ASP A 201 -16.90 -20.34 15.61
C ASP A 201 -17.49 -18.91 15.48
N PHE A 202 -17.57 -18.34 14.28
CA PHE A 202 -18.08 -16.97 14.10
C PHE A 202 -19.59 -16.88 14.34
N LEU A 203 -19.98 -16.09 15.35
CA LEU A 203 -21.39 -15.78 15.62
C LEU A 203 -22.02 -14.83 14.59
N ASP A 204 -21.22 -13.94 14.00
CA ASP A 204 -21.67 -13.00 12.98
C ASP A 204 -21.10 -13.39 11.59
N PRO A 205 -21.93 -13.95 10.69
CA PRO A 205 -21.50 -14.36 9.35
C PRO A 205 -20.91 -13.22 8.52
N ILE A 206 -21.34 -11.97 8.74
CA ILE A 206 -20.85 -10.82 8.00
C ILE A 206 -19.40 -10.53 8.39
N VAL A 207 -19.07 -10.59 9.69
CA VAL A 207 -17.66 -10.39 10.12
C VAL A 207 -16.78 -11.51 9.57
N SER A 208 -17.28 -12.75 9.54
CA SER A 208 -16.58 -13.90 8.97
C SER A 208 -16.19 -13.68 7.49
N ILE A 209 -17.13 -13.19 6.67
CA ILE A 209 -16.89 -12.85 5.26
C ILE A 209 -15.75 -11.84 5.13
N TYR A 210 -15.84 -10.71 5.84
CA TYR A 210 -14.85 -9.65 5.71
C TYR A 210 -13.50 -10.01 6.34
N ALA A 211 -13.47 -10.82 7.40
CA ALA A 211 -12.24 -11.38 7.96
C ALA A 211 -11.50 -12.23 6.92
N ARG A 212 -12.19 -13.14 6.22
CA ARG A 212 -11.60 -13.98 5.16
C ARG A 212 -11.10 -13.14 3.99
N ARG A 213 -11.89 -12.15 3.53
CA ARG A 213 -11.44 -11.22 2.48
C ARG A 213 -10.20 -10.43 2.92
N THR A 214 -10.13 -10.03 4.19
CA THR A 214 -8.98 -9.30 4.75
C THR A 214 -7.71 -10.13 4.74
N PHE A 215 -7.76 -11.40 5.13
CA PHE A 215 -6.63 -12.31 5.01
C PHE A 215 -6.07 -12.33 3.58
N TRP A 216 -6.93 -12.49 2.58
CA TRP A 216 -6.51 -12.57 1.19
C TRP A 216 -5.98 -11.24 0.63
N VAL A 217 -6.54 -10.10 1.05
CA VAL A 217 -5.98 -8.78 0.70
C VAL A 217 -4.59 -8.61 1.30
N LEU A 218 -4.37 -8.98 2.56
CA LEU A 218 -3.05 -8.93 3.19
C LEU A 218 -2.08 -9.93 2.54
N PHE A 219 -2.54 -11.13 2.15
CA PHE A 219 -1.74 -12.14 1.47
C PHE A 219 -1.17 -11.64 0.14
N ILE A 220 -2.01 -11.01 -0.69
CA ILE A 220 -1.60 -10.39 -1.95
C ILE A 220 -0.65 -9.22 -1.69
N THR A 221 -1.04 -8.33 -0.77
CA THR A 221 -0.30 -7.11 -0.46
C THR A 221 1.10 -7.41 0.07
N GLU A 222 1.24 -8.39 0.97
CA GLU A 222 2.53 -8.80 1.53
C GLU A 222 3.47 -9.33 0.45
N ARG A 223 2.95 -10.14 -0.49
CA ARG A 223 3.75 -10.68 -1.61
C ARG A 223 4.17 -9.61 -2.59
N ALA A 224 3.24 -8.74 -2.99
CA ALA A 224 3.56 -7.61 -3.85
C ALA A 224 4.66 -6.74 -3.23
N TYR A 225 4.50 -6.35 -1.97
CA TYR A 225 5.48 -5.52 -1.28
C TYR A 225 6.82 -6.26 -1.05
N GLY A 226 6.77 -7.56 -0.75
CA GLY A 226 7.91 -8.44 -0.62
C GLY A 226 8.78 -8.48 -1.87
N LEU A 227 8.15 -8.65 -3.04
CA LEU A 227 8.82 -8.62 -4.35
C LEU A 227 9.38 -7.24 -4.68
N GLN A 228 8.61 -6.17 -4.45
CA GLN A 228 9.03 -4.81 -4.79
C GLN A 228 10.18 -4.29 -3.94
N ARG A 229 10.24 -4.68 -2.66
CA ARG A 229 11.18 -4.09 -1.67
C ARG A 229 12.14 -5.11 -1.06
N ASN A 230 12.23 -6.31 -1.64
CA ASN A 230 13.06 -7.42 -1.15
C ASN A 230 12.82 -7.73 0.33
N ARG A 231 11.54 -7.79 0.74
CA ARG A 231 11.13 -8.09 2.12
C ARG A 231 10.71 -9.56 2.26
N PRO A 232 10.94 -10.19 3.42
CA PRO A 232 10.41 -11.53 3.69
C PRO A 232 8.88 -11.47 3.83
N ILE A 233 8.21 -12.61 3.62
CA ILE A 233 6.76 -12.76 3.82
C ILE A 233 6.46 -13.72 4.97
N ARG A 234 5.27 -13.63 5.57
CA ARG A 234 4.83 -14.47 6.70
C ARG A 234 3.56 -15.26 6.40
N LEU A 235 2.62 -14.67 5.66
CA LEU A 235 1.33 -15.29 5.38
C LEU A 235 1.48 -16.48 4.42
N GLN A 236 1.13 -17.67 4.90
CA GLN A 236 1.03 -18.88 4.10
C GLN A 236 -0.38 -19.01 3.52
N GLU A 237 -0.54 -19.86 2.49
CA GLU A 237 -1.85 -20.17 1.95
C GLU A 237 -2.56 -21.21 2.83
N THR A 238 -3.38 -20.74 3.76
CA THR A 238 -4.02 -21.60 4.78
C THR A 238 -5.54 -21.58 4.75
N LEU A 239 -6.15 -20.63 4.03
CA LEU A 239 -7.60 -20.48 3.97
C LEU A 239 -8.17 -20.91 2.63
N GLU A 240 -9.44 -21.28 2.61
CA GLU A 240 -10.19 -21.36 1.36
C GLU A 240 -10.47 -19.96 0.78
N LEU A 241 -10.70 -19.89 -0.54
CA LEU A 241 -11.07 -18.65 -1.21
C LEU A 241 -12.41 -18.11 -0.68
N PRO A 242 -12.64 -16.78 -0.71
CA PRO A 242 -13.93 -16.21 -0.35
C PRO A 242 -15.10 -16.85 -1.12
N ALA A 243 -16.18 -17.21 -0.44
CA ALA A 243 -17.36 -17.73 -1.13
C ALA A 243 -17.99 -16.65 -2.02
N ILE A 244 -18.36 -17.05 -3.25
CA ILE A 244 -19.06 -16.18 -4.20
C ILE A 244 -20.53 -16.60 -4.20
N ASP A 245 -21.38 -15.75 -3.62
CA ASP A 245 -22.83 -15.85 -3.76
C ASP A 245 -23.26 -15.13 -5.05
N PRO A 246 -23.80 -15.83 -6.07
CA PRO A 246 -24.24 -15.21 -7.33
C PRO A 246 -25.35 -14.17 -7.16
N LEU A 247 -26.05 -14.17 -6.03
CA LEU A 247 -27.10 -13.19 -5.71
C LEU A 247 -26.55 -11.96 -4.98
N SER A 248 -25.29 -11.99 -4.55
CA SER A 248 -24.63 -10.88 -3.88
C SER A 248 -24.26 -9.78 -4.86
N GLN A 249 -24.34 -8.53 -4.41
CA GLN A 249 -23.85 -7.36 -5.17
C GLN A 249 -22.33 -7.39 -5.37
N ASP A 250 -21.61 -8.17 -4.56
CA ASP A 250 -20.16 -8.33 -4.65
C ASP A 250 -19.73 -9.45 -5.60
N ALA A 251 -20.66 -10.20 -6.20
CA ALA A 251 -20.31 -11.41 -6.96
C ALA A 251 -19.24 -11.13 -8.04
N ASP A 252 -19.45 -10.09 -8.84
CA ASP A 252 -18.51 -9.68 -9.90
C ASP A 252 -17.18 -9.15 -9.34
N ILE A 253 -17.23 -8.47 -8.19
CA ILE A 253 -16.02 -7.99 -7.51
C ILE A 253 -15.17 -9.17 -7.03
N LEU A 254 -15.81 -10.22 -6.48
CA LEU A 254 -15.11 -11.39 -5.97
C LEU A 254 -14.48 -12.24 -7.07
N LEU A 255 -15.05 -12.27 -8.28
CA LEU A 255 -14.41 -12.91 -9.43
C LEU A 255 -13.02 -12.30 -9.70
N GLY A 256 -12.95 -10.97 -9.79
CA GLY A 256 -11.66 -10.29 -10.01
C GLY A 256 -10.71 -10.43 -8.83
N PHE A 257 -11.25 -10.48 -7.61
CA PHE A 257 -10.45 -10.73 -6.42
C PHE A 257 -9.83 -12.15 -6.42
N HIS A 258 -10.58 -13.17 -6.86
CA HIS A 258 -10.09 -14.54 -6.99
C HIS A 258 -8.99 -14.67 -8.06
N ASP A 259 -9.17 -13.98 -9.18
CA ASP A 259 -8.16 -13.90 -10.24
C ASP A 259 -6.87 -13.26 -9.72
N LEU A 260 -6.97 -12.18 -8.93
CA LEU A 260 -5.81 -11.52 -8.33
C LEU A 260 -5.11 -12.42 -7.30
N ILE A 261 -5.87 -13.11 -6.44
CA ILE A 261 -5.31 -14.10 -5.52
C ILE A 261 -4.53 -15.15 -6.31
N SER A 262 -5.12 -15.67 -7.38
CA SER A 262 -4.53 -16.71 -8.22
C SER A 262 -3.22 -16.29 -8.88
N LEU A 263 -3.08 -15.01 -9.27
CA LEU A 263 -1.81 -14.46 -9.79
C LEU A 263 -0.69 -14.47 -8.74
N PHE A 264 -1.00 -14.18 -7.48
CA PHE A 264 0.00 -14.03 -6.42
C PHE A 264 0.30 -15.34 -5.66
N ARG A 265 -0.57 -16.34 -5.69
CA ARG A 265 -0.36 -17.64 -5.02
C ARG A 265 0.99 -18.31 -5.34
N PRO A 266 1.48 -18.34 -6.60
CA PRO A 266 2.76 -18.99 -6.91
C PRO A 266 4.00 -18.32 -6.30
N PHE A 267 3.87 -17.11 -5.76
CA PHE A 267 4.96 -16.34 -5.16
C PHE A 267 4.99 -16.61 -3.65
N ASP A 268 5.32 -17.86 -3.30
CA ASP A 268 5.39 -18.36 -1.94
C ASP A 268 6.70 -17.99 -1.22
N SER A 269 6.86 -18.50 0.01
CA SER A 269 8.04 -18.24 0.84
C SER A 269 9.34 -18.71 0.19
N ASP A 270 9.30 -19.81 -0.57
CA ASP A 270 10.45 -20.35 -1.28
C ASP A 270 10.82 -19.45 -2.45
N PHE A 271 9.84 -18.99 -3.23
CA PHE A 271 10.07 -18.01 -4.29
C PHE A 271 10.67 -16.72 -3.73
N ILE A 272 10.06 -16.14 -2.68
CA ILE A 272 10.52 -14.89 -2.05
C ILE A 272 11.94 -15.03 -1.48
N THR A 273 12.26 -16.19 -0.88
CA THR A 273 13.60 -16.45 -0.36
C THR A 273 14.64 -16.49 -1.48
N ASN A 274 14.33 -17.19 -2.59
CA ASN A 274 15.20 -17.22 -3.76
C ASN A 274 15.37 -15.84 -4.41
N TRP A 275 14.29 -15.05 -4.45
CA TRP A 275 14.28 -13.68 -4.93
C TRP A 275 15.21 -12.78 -4.08
N ASN A 276 15.07 -12.83 -2.76
CA ASN A 276 15.84 -11.97 -1.84
C ASN A 276 17.32 -12.34 -1.73
N GLN A 277 17.67 -13.63 -1.86
CA GLN A 277 19.02 -14.13 -1.58
C GLN A 277 19.89 -14.35 -2.82
N MET A 278 19.32 -14.22 -4.03
CA MET A 278 20.03 -14.45 -5.31
C MET A 278 20.86 -15.73 -5.31
N THR A 279 20.25 -16.84 -4.88
CA THR A 279 20.92 -18.14 -4.75
C THR A 279 21.40 -18.66 -6.12
N PRO A 280 22.51 -19.43 -6.16
CA PRO A 280 22.96 -20.07 -7.40
C PRO A 280 21.84 -20.87 -8.07
N SER A 281 21.92 -20.97 -9.41
CA SER A 281 20.95 -21.76 -10.18
C SER A 281 21.00 -23.24 -9.79
N THR A 282 19.84 -23.83 -9.54
CA THR A 282 19.69 -25.29 -9.41
C THR A 282 19.19 -25.90 -10.72
N PRO A 283 19.44 -27.19 -11.01
CA PRO A 283 18.99 -27.83 -12.25
C PRO A 283 17.47 -27.77 -12.46
N THR A 284 16.69 -27.67 -11.37
CA THR A 284 15.22 -27.62 -11.41
C THR A 284 14.67 -26.21 -11.61
N ASP A 285 15.48 -25.15 -11.39
CA ASP A 285 15.03 -23.76 -11.51
C ASP A 285 14.54 -23.43 -12.93
N SER A 286 15.23 -23.91 -13.97
CA SER A 286 14.84 -23.67 -15.36
C SER A 286 13.44 -24.19 -15.68
N VAL A 287 13.12 -25.41 -15.25
CA VAL A 287 11.81 -26.02 -15.51
C VAL A 287 10.73 -25.32 -14.70
N ARG A 288 10.99 -25.06 -13.41
CA ARG A 288 10.05 -24.41 -12.50
C ARG A 288 9.70 -22.99 -12.94
N LEU A 289 10.70 -22.18 -13.29
CA LEU A 289 10.50 -20.79 -13.70
C LEU A 289 9.89 -20.69 -15.10
N SER A 290 10.24 -21.59 -16.02
CA SER A 290 9.58 -21.70 -17.33
C SER A 290 8.10 -22.07 -17.18
N HIS A 291 7.77 -23.02 -16.30
CA HIS A 291 6.38 -23.37 -16.01
C HIS A 291 5.63 -22.17 -15.42
N LEU A 292 6.23 -21.45 -14.47
CA LEU A 292 5.62 -20.25 -13.88
C LEU A 292 5.39 -19.14 -14.92
N GLN A 293 6.32 -18.92 -15.85
CA GLN A 293 6.11 -18.02 -16.97
C GLN A 293 4.93 -18.46 -17.84
N GLY A 294 4.80 -19.77 -18.10
CA GLY A 294 3.66 -20.35 -18.81
C GLY A 294 2.34 -20.07 -18.09
N LEU A 295 2.27 -20.33 -16.78
CA LEU A 295 1.09 -20.05 -15.96
C LEU A 295 0.68 -18.58 -16.06
N LEU A 296 1.63 -17.65 -15.90
CA LEU A 296 1.35 -16.21 -16.01
C LEU A 296 0.92 -15.82 -17.42
N LYS A 297 1.54 -16.38 -18.47
CA LYS A 297 1.21 -16.09 -19.87
C LYS A 297 -0.23 -16.48 -20.24
N TYR A 298 -0.72 -17.61 -19.73
CA TYR A 298 -2.05 -18.13 -20.03
C TYR A 298 -3.11 -17.82 -18.95
N SER A 299 -2.72 -17.15 -17.86
CA SER A 299 -3.66 -16.64 -16.85
C SER A 299 -4.58 -15.55 -17.42
N LEU A 300 -5.77 -15.39 -16.82
CA LEU A 300 -6.76 -14.37 -17.19
C LEU A 300 -7.25 -14.45 -18.64
N PRO A 301 -7.81 -15.58 -19.10
CA PRO A 301 -8.20 -15.77 -20.50
C PRO A 301 -9.39 -14.90 -20.93
N ASN A 302 -10.28 -14.53 -20.00
CA ASN A 302 -11.43 -13.66 -20.29
C ASN A 302 -11.69 -12.71 -19.13
N LEU A 303 -11.67 -11.40 -19.41
CA LEU A 303 -11.92 -10.35 -18.43
C LEU A 303 -13.19 -9.53 -18.72
N SER A 304 -14.07 -9.98 -19.63
CA SER A 304 -15.26 -9.23 -20.07
C SER A 304 -16.22 -8.88 -18.94
N ASN A 305 -16.30 -9.72 -17.91
CA ASN A 305 -17.21 -9.57 -16.78
C ASN A 305 -16.59 -8.77 -15.62
N HIS A 306 -15.34 -8.33 -15.75
CA HIS A 306 -14.65 -7.58 -14.71
C HIS A 306 -14.86 -6.08 -14.88
N SER A 307 -14.92 -5.35 -13.77
CA SER A 307 -14.89 -3.89 -13.81
C SER A 307 -13.58 -3.39 -14.45
N GLN A 308 -13.61 -2.24 -15.12
CA GLN A 308 -12.41 -1.67 -15.76
C GLN A 308 -11.27 -1.46 -14.76
N VAL A 309 -11.59 -1.10 -13.51
CA VAL A 309 -10.62 -0.94 -12.40
C VAL A 309 -9.90 -2.25 -12.10
N GLN A 310 -10.62 -3.37 -12.06
CA GLN A 310 -10.04 -4.70 -11.87
C GLN A 310 -9.27 -5.18 -13.10
N GLN A 311 -9.77 -4.90 -14.31
CA GLN A 311 -9.05 -5.20 -15.54
C GLN A 311 -7.68 -4.52 -15.55
N ALA A 312 -7.60 -3.24 -15.19
CA ALA A 312 -6.34 -2.51 -15.04
C ALA A 312 -5.39 -3.21 -14.06
N ASP A 313 -5.85 -3.52 -12.84
CA ASP A 313 -5.01 -4.14 -11.82
C ASP A 313 -4.50 -5.52 -12.23
N LEU A 314 -5.40 -6.38 -12.71
CA LEU A 314 -5.10 -7.75 -13.11
C LEU A 314 -4.10 -7.78 -14.27
N LEU A 315 -4.35 -6.99 -15.31
CA LEU A 315 -3.51 -6.97 -16.51
C LEU A 315 -2.11 -6.41 -16.20
N ILE A 316 -2.02 -5.28 -15.48
CA ILE A 316 -0.73 -4.71 -15.09
C ILE A 316 0.01 -5.62 -14.11
N SER A 317 -0.67 -6.17 -13.11
CA SER A 317 -0.07 -7.12 -12.15
C SER A 317 0.48 -8.34 -12.86
N ARG A 318 -0.24 -8.92 -13.82
CA ARG A 318 0.25 -10.05 -14.62
C ARG A 318 1.52 -9.70 -15.40
N GLN A 319 1.58 -8.53 -16.05
CA GLN A 319 2.78 -8.12 -16.80
C GLN A 319 3.98 -7.84 -15.88
N TRP A 320 3.72 -7.22 -14.72
CA TRP A 320 4.75 -7.01 -13.72
C TRP A 320 5.28 -8.33 -13.13
N LEU A 321 4.41 -9.28 -12.80
CA LEU A 321 4.83 -10.59 -12.29
C LEU A 321 5.63 -11.40 -13.32
N LYS A 322 5.31 -11.32 -14.63
CA LYS A 322 6.15 -11.90 -15.69
C LYS A 322 7.56 -11.29 -15.70
N THR A 323 7.66 -9.98 -15.43
CA THR A 323 8.94 -9.27 -15.32
C THR A 323 9.72 -9.71 -14.09
N VAL A 324 9.06 -9.87 -12.93
CA VAL A 324 9.66 -10.41 -11.71
C VAL A 324 10.27 -11.79 -11.98
N VAL A 325 9.51 -12.70 -12.59
CA VAL A 325 10.01 -14.04 -12.92
C VAL A 325 11.17 -13.97 -13.93
N TRP A 326 11.06 -13.09 -14.92
CA TRP A 326 12.14 -12.87 -15.89
C TRP A 326 13.43 -12.36 -15.23
N LYS A 327 13.34 -11.40 -14.30
CA LYS A 327 14.50 -10.89 -13.54
C LYS A 327 15.19 -12.01 -12.75
N LEU A 328 14.41 -12.90 -12.14
CA LEU A 328 14.95 -14.06 -11.43
C LEU A 328 15.60 -15.07 -12.39
N CYS A 329 15.04 -15.27 -13.58
CA CYS A 329 15.69 -16.07 -14.62
C CYS A 329 17.00 -15.43 -15.09
N ALA A 330 17.03 -14.10 -15.26
CA ALA A 330 18.23 -13.37 -15.64
C ALA A 330 19.33 -13.48 -14.58
N SER A 331 18.99 -13.31 -13.30
CA SER A 331 19.96 -13.43 -12.20
C SER A 331 20.51 -14.85 -12.05
N LYS A 332 19.74 -15.86 -12.44
CA LYS A 332 20.16 -17.27 -12.47
C LYS A 332 20.83 -17.69 -13.79
N GLN A 333 20.98 -16.78 -14.76
CA GLN A 333 21.62 -17.04 -16.06
C GLN A 333 20.98 -18.20 -16.86
N ILE A 334 19.66 -18.38 -16.75
CA ILE A 334 18.93 -19.46 -17.42
C ILE A 334 18.12 -19.00 -18.66
N LEU A 335 18.30 -17.73 -19.07
CA LEU A 335 17.65 -17.17 -20.25
C LEU A 335 18.46 -17.49 -21.51
N SER A 336 17.75 -17.63 -22.64
CA SER A 336 18.36 -17.89 -23.95
C SER A 336 18.22 -16.69 -24.88
N THR A 337 19.19 -16.50 -25.78
CA THR A 337 19.08 -15.58 -26.93
C THR A 337 18.33 -16.19 -28.10
N ALA A 338 18.20 -17.53 -28.14
CA ALA A 338 17.73 -18.29 -29.30
C ALA A 338 16.42 -19.05 -29.06
N SER A 339 15.74 -18.85 -27.91
CA SER A 339 14.55 -19.65 -27.57
C SER A 339 13.38 -19.34 -28.50
N SER A 340 12.74 -20.40 -29.02
CA SER A 340 11.47 -20.33 -29.74
C SER A 340 10.29 -19.95 -28.84
N ASP A 341 10.40 -20.19 -27.52
CA ASP A 341 9.45 -19.64 -26.53
C ASP A 341 9.90 -18.26 -26.08
N ASN A 342 9.08 -17.25 -26.40
CA ASN A 342 9.33 -15.85 -26.10
C ASN A 342 9.44 -15.60 -24.58
N ALA A 343 8.82 -16.43 -23.73
CA ALA A 343 8.75 -16.16 -22.28
C ALA A 343 10.04 -16.46 -21.50
N MET A 344 10.94 -17.29 -22.05
CA MET A 344 12.26 -17.60 -21.49
C MET A 344 13.42 -16.97 -22.29
N SER A 345 13.08 -15.97 -23.12
CA SER A 345 14.02 -15.21 -23.93
C SER A 345 14.59 -14.01 -23.17
N LEU A 346 15.82 -13.62 -23.49
CA LEU A 346 16.38 -12.33 -23.06
C LEU A 346 15.54 -11.14 -23.56
N HIS A 347 14.84 -11.27 -24.68
CA HIS A 347 14.03 -10.20 -25.26
C HIS A 347 12.59 -10.11 -24.69
N TYR A 348 12.22 -10.97 -23.75
CA TYR A 348 10.85 -10.99 -23.22
C TYR A 348 10.35 -9.65 -22.64
N PRO A 349 11.18 -8.82 -21.95
CA PRO A 349 10.76 -7.50 -21.45
C PRO A 349 10.17 -6.60 -22.53
N ALA A 350 10.67 -6.67 -23.78
CA ALA A 350 10.11 -5.89 -24.89
C ALA A 350 8.68 -6.32 -25.24
N SER A 351 8.38 -7.62 -25.15
CA SER A 351 7.00 -8.12 -25.32
C SER A 351 6.09 -7.66 -24.18
N ILE A 352 6.57 -7.75 -22.93
CA ILE A 352 5.80 -7.35 -21.75
C ILE A 352 5.49 -5.84 -21.79
N ALA A 353 6.49 -5.02 -22.15
CA ALA A 353 6.34 -3.58 -22.27
C ALA A 353 5.33 -3.18 -23.35
N ARG A 354 5.37 -3.83 -24.52
CA ARG A 354 4.36 -3.66 -25.57
C ARG A 354 2.96 -4.03 -25.10
N ASP A 355 2.82 -5.12 -24.34
CA ASP A 355 1.52 -5.47 -23.75
C ASP A 355 1.02 -4.37 -22.79
N ILE A 356 1.88 -3.77 -21.96
CA ILE A 356 1.50 -2.66 -21.06
C ILE A 356 1.02 -1.44 -21.86
N VAL A 357 1.70 -1.10 -22.94
CA VAL A 357 1.27 -0.04 -23.86
C VAL A 357 -0.12 -0.34 -24.41
N LEU A 358 -0.36 -1.55 -24.93
CA LEU A 358 -1.67 -1.95 -25.44
C LEU A 358 -2.75 -1.89 -24.36
N ILE A 359 -2.44 -2.35 -23.15
CA ILE A 359 -3.35 -2.26 -21.99
C ILE A 359 -3.72 -0.80 -21.71
N SER A 360 -2.75 0.12 -21.78
CA SER A 360 -2.96 1.56 -21.56
C SER A 360 -3.90 2.20 -22.60
N GLN A 361 -3.96 1.64 -23.81
CA GLN A 361 -4.84 2.10 -24.89
C GLN A 361 -6.25 1.51 -24.80
N LEU A 362 -6.37 0.30 -24.24
CA LEU A 362 -7.64 -0.44 -24.16
C LEU A 362 -8.44 -0.15 -22.89
N VAL A 363 -7.76 0.23 -21.80
CA VAL A 363 -8.39 0.46 -20.49
C VAL A 363 -8.42 1.98 -20.20
N PRO A 364 -9.53 2.55 -19.72
CA PRO A 364 -9.62 3.98 -19.47
C PRO A 364 -8.68 4.48 -18.38
N THR A 365 -8.18 5.71 -18.53
CA THR A 365 -7.27 6.36 -17.56
C THR A 365 -7.80 6.35 -16.13
N GLN A 366 -9.11 6.56 -15.96
CA GLN A 366 -9.77 6.58 -14.64
C GLN A 366 -9.64 5.25 -13.90
N ALA A 367 -9.54 4.12 -14.62
CA ALA A 367 -9.33 2.82 -14.01
C ALA A 367 -7.92 2.69 -13.41
N PHE A 368 -6.90 3.25 -14.06
CA PHE A 368 -5.55 3.31 -13.51
C PHE A 368 -5.46 4.30 -12.34
N GLU A 369 -6.14 5.44 -12.43
CA GLU A 369 -6.23 6.44 -11.33
C GLU A 369 -6.88 5.85 -10.08
N ALA A 370 -7.92 5.03 -10.23
CA ALA A 370 -8.53 4.32 -9.11
C ALA A 370 -7.59 3.33 -8.41
N ASN A 371 -6.69 2.68 -9.15
CA ASN A 371 -5.66 1.82 -8.58
C ASN A 371 -4.57 2.62 -7.84
N GLY A 372 -4.20 3.78 -8.37
CA GLY A 372 -3.23 4.68 -7.76
C GLY A 372 -1.77 4.25 -7.95
N ILE A 373 -0.90 4.63 -7.01
CA ILE A 373 0.56 4.54 -7.17
C ILE A 373 1.07 3.11 -7.38
N GLY A 374 0.37 2.08 -6.88
CA GLY A 374 0.80 0.69 -6.99
C GLY A 374 0.94 0.22 -8.45
N ILE A 375 0.04 0.65 -9.35
CA ILE A 375 0.16 0.37 -10.78
C ILE A 375 1.34 1.12 -11.40
N LEU A 376 1.54 2.38 -10.99
CA LEU A 376 2.65 3.19 -11.49
C LEU A 376 4.01 2.57 -11.15
N GLU A 377 4.20 2.11 -9.92
CA GLU A 377 5.45 1.43 -9.54
C GLU A 377 5.68 0.15 -10.35
N LYS A 378 4.62 -0.63 -10.59
CA LYS A 378 4.67 -1.86 -11.41
C LYS A 378 5.08 -1.53 -12.86
N VAL A 379 4.45 -0.51 -13.47
CA VAL A 379 4.78 -0.06 -14.83
C VAL A 379 6.21 0.47 -14.91
N PHE A 380 6.63 1.26 -13.92
CA PHE A 380 8.00 1.77 -13.82
C PHE A 380 9.04 0.63 -13.74
N ASP A 381 8.78 -0.39 -12.92
CA ASP A 381 9.67 -1.55 -12.79
C ASP A 381 9.83 -2.34 -14.10
N VAL A 382 8.75 -2.46 -14.88
CA VAL A 382 8.80 -3.03 -16.25
C VAL A 382 9.61 -2.13 -17.19
N GLY A 383 9.41 -0.81 -17.12
CA GLY A 383 10.18 0.16 -17.90
C GLY A 383 11.68 0.09 -17.64
N CYS A 384 12.09 0.00 -16.36
CA CYS A 384 13.49 -0.19 -15.98
C CYS A 384 14.06 -1.50 -16.57
N SER A 385 13.28 -2.59 -16.53
CA SER A 385 13.71 -3.88 -17.10
C SER A 385 13.93 -3.82 -18.61
N LEU A 386 13.10 -3.04 -19.32
CA LEU A 386 13.29 -2.79 -20.75
C LEU A 386 14.54 -1.94 -21.01
N ALA A 387 14.78 -0.90 -20.20
CA ALA A 387 15.98 -0.07 -20.30
C ALA A 387 17.26 -0.89 -20.04
N ASP A 388 17.26 -1.76 -19.03
CA ASP A 388 18.38 -2.66 -18.72
C ASP A 388 18.69 -3.58 -19.92
N LEU A 389 17.66 -4.14 -20.56
CA LEU A 389 17.82 -4.93 -21.78
C LEU A 389 18.50 -4.13 -22.91
N MET A 390 18.11 -2.87 -23.10
CA MET A 390 18.68 -2.02 -24.14
C MET A 390 20.16 -1.69 -23.91
N LEU A 391 20.60 -1.62 -22.67
CA LEU A 391 22.02 -1.45 -22.32
C LEU A 391 22.85 -2.71 -22.58
N LEU A 392 22.23 -3.89 -22.57
CA LEU A 392 22.89 -5.19 -22.77
C LEU A 392 22.98 -5.63 -24.23
N VAL A 393 22.14 -5.10 -25.12
CA VAL A 393 22.08 -5.50 -26.55
C VAL A 393 22.81 -4.46 -27.43
N PRO A 394 23.85 -4.85 -28.20
CA PRO A 394 24.55 -3.96 -29.12
C PRO A 394 23.59 -3.32 -30.15
N PRO A 395 23.83 -2.06 -30.56
CA PRO A 395 22.96 -1.32 -31.47
C PRO A 395 22.75 -2.01 -32.84
N ASP A 396 23.68 -2.86 -33.27
CA ASP A 396 23.61 -3.58 -34.54
C ASP A 396 22.45 -4.61 -34.61
N PHE A 397 21.90 -5.04 -33.46
CA PHE A 397 20.75 -5.96 -33.38
C PHE A 397 19.42 -5.25 -33.13
N GLN A 398 19.41 -3.92 -32.94
CA GLN A 398 18.19 -3.14 -32.70
C GLN A 398 17.41 -2.84 -34.01
N ALA A 399 18.03 -3.07 -35.18
CA ALA A 399 17.56 -2.61 -36.49
C ALA A 399 16.86 -3.70 -37.34
N SER A 400 16.09 -4.62 -36.74
CA SER A 400 15.16 -5.43 -37.53
C SER A 400 13.91 -4.59 -37.82
N ALA A 401 13.84 -4.06 -39.04
CA ALA A 401 13.02 -2.95 -39.52
C ALA A 401 11.48 -3.17 -39.59
N MET A 402 10.87 -3.84 -38.59
CA MET A 402 9.41 -4.05 -38.58
C MET A 402 8.71 -4.02 -37.22
N ASP A 403 9.43 -3.85 -36.10
CA ASP A 403 8.80 -3.70 -34.78
C ASP A 403 8.89 -2.23 -34.33
N VAL A 404 7.81 -1.69 -33.74
CA VAL A 404 7.86 -0.46 -32.93
C VAL A 404 9.03 -0.61 -31.97
N GLY A 405 9.99 0.32 -32.00
CA GLY A 405 11.27 0.13 -31.33
C GLY A 405 11.09 -0.01 -29.80
N ALA A 406 12.01 -0.73 -29.15
CA ALA A 406 12.07 -0.74 -27.68
C ALA A 406 12.16 0.69 -27.09
N ILE A 407 12.80 1.61 -27.83
CA ILE A 407 12.84 3.05 -27.53
C ILE A 407 11.43 3.66 -27.57
N ASP A 408 10.68 3.45 -28.66
CA ASP A 408 9.33 4.00 -28.81
C ASP A 408 8.39 3.46 -27.73
N THR A 409 8.51 2.15 -27.43
CA THR A 409 7.77 1.50 -26.34
C THR A 409 8.10 2.13 -24.99
N LEU A 410 9.39 2.38 -24.70
CA LEU A 410 9.82 3.03 -23.47
C LEU A 410 9.29 4.47 -23.37
N VAL A 411 9.31 5.23 -24.48
CA VAL A 411 8.74 6.59 -24.55
C VAL A 411 7.25 6.58 -24.26
N GLU A 412 6.50 5.63 -24.82
CA GLU A 412 5.07 5.48 -24.54
C GLU A 412 4.79 5.06 -23.09
N MET A 413 5.63 4.20 -22.50
CA MET A 413 5.54 3.85 -21.07
C MET A 413 5.83 5.04 -20.15
N ILE A 414 6.79 5.92 -20.50
CA ILE A 414 7.02 7.18 -19.78
C ILE A 414 5.78 8.09 -19.89
N GLY A 415 5.08 8.04 -21.02
CA GLY A 415 3.82 8.72 -21.25
C GLY A 415 2.62 8.11 -20.51
N PHE A 416 2.78 7.03 -19.74
CA PHE A 416 1.70 6.38 -18.99
C PHE A 416 1.17 7.32 -17.91
N LYS A 417 -0.02 7.89 -18.14
CA LYS A 417 -0.64 8.89 -17.24
C LYS A 417 -1.52 8.20 -16.20
N VAL A 418 -1.22 8.44 -14.93
CA VAL A 418 -2.12 8.17 -13.80
C VAL A 418 -2.22 9.47 -12.99
N GLY A 419 -3.15 10.35 -13.38
CA GLY A 419 -3.46 11.55 -12.62
C GLY A 419 -2.29 12.50 -12.32
N GLN A 420 -2.49 13.39 -11.33
CA GLN A 420 -1.44 14.29 -10.83
C GLN A 420 -0.42 13.55 -9.96
N SER A 421 -0.79 12.39 -9.41
CA SER A 421 0.08 11.49 -8.66
C SER A 421 1.30 11.02 -9.47
N ALA A 422 1.13 10.77 -10.78
CA ALA A 422 2.23 10.38 -11.68
C ALA A 422 3.34 11.45 -11.82
N LEU A 423 3.00 12.74 -11.79
CA LEU A 423 3.95 13.86 -11.94
C LEU A 423 4.87 14.03 -10.72
N THR A 424 4.37 13.67 -9.53
CA THR A 424 5.16 13.76 -8.28
C THR A 424 6.09 12.57 -8.13
N TYR A 425 5.66 11.37 -8.55
CA TYR A 425 6.49 10.16 -8.53
C TYR A 425 7.63 10.24 -9.56
N THR A 426 7.35 10.58 -10.82
CA THR A 426 8.42 10.74 -11.84
C THR A 426 9.45 11.78 -11.39
N ARG A 427 9.03 12.94 -10.88
CA ARG A 427 9.96 13.97 -10.39
C ARG A 427 10.87 13.51 -9.23
N LYS A 428 10.39 12.62 -8.36
CA LYS A 428 11.19 12.10 -7.23
C LYS A 428 12.14 10.98 -7.66
N SER A 429 11.69 10.06 -8.51
CA SER A 429 12.53 8.96 -8.99
C SER A 429 13.71 9.44 -9.84
N TYR A 430 13.52 10.48 -10.67
CA TYR A 430 14.64 11.13 -11.37
C TYR A 430 15.64 11.81 -10.41
N ALA A 431 15.18 12.39 -9.30
CA ALA A 431 16.05 13.05 -8.33
C ALA A 431 16.88 12.08 -7.47
N MET A 432 16.44 10.83 -7.30
CA MET A 432 17.20 9.80 -6.56
C MET A 432 18.27 9.11 -7.42
N ASN A 433 18.06 9.01 -8.74
CA ASN A 433 19.07 8.45 -9.65
C ASN A 433 20.26 9.40 -9.93
N ASP A 434 20.13 10.69 -9.64
CA ASP A 434 21.26 11.65 -9.70
C ASP A 434 22.18 11.59 -8.47
N GLN A 435 21.92 10.70 -7.50
CA GLN A 435 22.70 10.57 -6.25
C GLN A 435 23.34 9.18 -6.02
N GLN A 436 23.36 8.28 -7.02
CA GLN A 436 24.09 6.99 -6.93
C GLN A 436 25.22 6.87 -7.94
#